data_AF-A0A8S4H0T3-F1
#
_entry.id   AF-A0A8S4H0T3-F1
#
_cell.length_a   1.000
_cell.length_b   1.000
_cell.length_c   1.000
_cell.angle_alpha   90.00
_cell.angle_beta   90.00
_cell.angle_gamma   90.00
#
_symmetry.space_group_name_H-M   'P 1'
#
loop_
_entity.id
_entity.type
_entity.pdbx_description
1 polymer ?
#
loop_
_entity_poly.entity_id
_entity_poly.type
_entity_poly.pdbx_seq_one_letter_code
_entity_poly.pdbx_strand_id
1 'polypeptide(L)'
;MAARAHEGLFVYGTLTDSDIVRILLDRDPTTETATLTGYRRYGLRGRAYPGLVPESGASCTGTLITGLSEIEEFILDEYEDTDYYRKDVEVTTASGRTAVAVAYVWKEEGECEGEWTLEDFQARDKPPYVAMVHEFKKEIDEVVRKRLEGSGTEQDGGDDEGSVHRAQKSYLEKGAVQST
;
A
#
# COMPACT_ATOMS: atom_id res chain seq x y z
N MET A 1 7.15 -26.18 -4.62
CA MET A 1 6.79 -24.81 -5.05
C MET A 1 5.29 -24.80 -5.30
N ALA A 2 4.49 -24.32 -4.34
CA ALA A 2 3.10 -24.04 -4.62
C ALA A 2 3.05 -22.89 -5.64
N ALA A 3 2.21 -23.00 -6.67
CA ALA A 3 1.95 -21.88 -7.55
C ALA A 3 1.43 -20.71 -6.69
N ARG A 4 1.95 -19.49 -6.90
CA ARG A 4 1.35 -18.30 -6.31
C ARG A 4 -0.12 -18.26 -6.71
N ALA A 5 -1.01 -18.14 -5.72
CA ALA A 5 -2.46 -18.10 -5.95
C ALA A 5 -2.92 -16.79 -6.61
N HIS A 6 -2.07 -15.75 -6.58
CA HIS A 6 -2.30 -14.43 -7.16
C HIS A 6 -1.15 -14.01 -8.07
N GLU A 7 -1.45 -13.17 -9.06
CA GLU A 7 -0.54 -12.66 -10.08
C GLU A 7 0.21 -11.39 -9.67
N GLY A 8 -0.27 -10.71 -8.63
CA GLY A 8 0.31 -9.45 -8.16
C GLY A 8 -0.54 -8.74 -7.12
N LEU A 9 -0.31 -7.44 -6.99
CA LEU A 9 -0.97 -6.56 -6.03
C LEU A 9 -1.84 -5.52 -6.75
N PHE A 10 -3.11 -5.42 -6.38
CA PHE A 10 -4.01 -4.37 -6.81
C PHE A 10 -3.98 -3.21 -5.82
N VAL A 11 -3.52 -2.05 -6.31
CA VAL A 11 -3.44 -0.81 -5.55
C VAL A 11 -4.42 0.23 -6.08
N TYR A 12 -4.98 1.05 -5.20
CA TYR A 12 -6.07 1.97 -5.54
C TYR A 12 -5.92 3.37 -4.91
N GLY A 13 -4.93 3.55 -4.04
CA GLY A 13 -4.66 4.79 -3.31
C GLY A 13 -3.32 5.42 -3.67
N THR A 14 -2.52 5.83 -2.68
CA THR A 14 -1.24 6.52 -2.91
C THR A 14 -0.24 5.69 -3.69
N LEU A 15 -0.30 4.35 -3.58
CA LEU A 15 0.51 3.43 -4.40
C LEU A 15 0.14 3.42 -5.90
N THR A 16 -0.88 4.15 -6.33
CA THR A 16 -1.12 4.41 -7.76
C THR A 16 -0.22 5.53 -8.31
N ASP A 17 0.44 6.30 -7.45
CA ASP A 17 1.42 7.31 -7.83
C ASP A 17 2.78 6.67 -8.12
N SER A 18 3.29 6.85 -9.34
CA SER A 18 4.54 6.24 -9.79
C SER A 18 5.76 6.65 -8.97
N ASP A 19 5.79 7.89 -8.45
CA ASP A 19 6.94 8.35 -7.67
C ASP A 19 7.02 7.60 -6.34
N ILE A 20 5.88 7.38 -5.68
CA ILE A 20 5.80 6.65 -4.41
C ILE A 20 6.24 5.20 -4.62
N VAL A 21 5.70 4.53 -5.63
CA VAL A 21 6.07 3.14 -5.95
C VAL A 21 7.56 3.02 -6.29
N ARG A 22 8.09 3.97 -7.08
CA ARG A 22 9.51 3.95 -7.45
C ARG A 22 10.43 4.14 -6.24
N ILE A 23 10.04 4.98 -5.28
CA ILE A 23 10.81 5.15 -4.03
C ILE A 23 10.77 3.86 -3.20
N LEU A 24 9.61 3.22 -3.09
CA LEU A 24 9.46 2.00 -2.28
C LEU A 24 10.19 0.80 -2.88
N LEU A 25 10.18 0.65 -4.21
CA LEU A 25 10.72 -0.53 -4.90
C LEU A 25 12.12 -0.32 -5.50
N ASP A 26 12.66 0.90 -5.47
CA ASP A 26 13.90 1.30 -6.17
C ASP A 26 13.91 0.99 -7.68
N ARG A 27 12.74 0.81 -8.29
CA ARG A 27 12.56 0.58 -9.72
C ARG A 27 11.15 0.92 -10.16
N ASP A 28 10.94 0.96 -11.47
CA ASP A 28 9.61 1.02 -12.06
C ASP A 28 9.07 -0.43 -12.25
N PRO A 29 7.99 -0.83 -11.56
CA PRO A 29 7.41 -2.15 -11.74
C PRO A 29 6.50 -2.22 -12.98
N THR A 30 6.18 -3.44 -13.38
CA THR A 30 5.20 -3.67 -14.44
C THR A 30 3.80 -3.41 -13.89
N THR A 31 3.14 -2.39 -14.43
CA THR A 31 1.80 -1.97 -13.99
C THR A 31 0.79 -2.02 -15.14
N GLU A 32 -0.44 -2.39 -14.83
CA GLU A 32 -1.58 -2.32 -15.76
C GLU A 32 -2.79 -1.73 -15.03
N THR A 33 -3.54 -0.82 -15.66
CA THR A 33 -4.81 -0.36 -15.09
C THR A 33 -5.76 -1.54 -14.94
N ALA A 34 -6.44 -1.62 -13.79
CA ALA A 34 -7.41 -2.67 -13.51
C ALA A 34 -8.62 -2.13 -12.74
N THR A 35 -9.74 -2.83 -12.84
CA THR A 35 -10.97 -2.50 -12.15
C THR A 35 -11.37 -3.66 -11.25
N LEU A 36 -11.64 -3.33 -9.99
CA LEU A 36 -12.18 -4.22 -8.97
C LEU A 36 -13.67 -3.94 -8.80
N THR A 37 -14.52 -4.94 -8.98
CA THR A 37 -15.98 -4.82 -8.80
C THR A 37 -16.39 -5.21 -7.38
N GLY A 38 -17.49 -4.65 -6.88
CA GLY A 38 -18.00 -4.93 -5.53
C GLY A 38 -17.29 -4.17 -4.40
N TYR A 39 -16.45 -3.19 -4.76
CA TYR A 39 -15.76 -2.32 -3.81
C TYR A 39 -15.81 -0.87 -4.27
N ARG A 40 -15.75 0.04 -3.31
CA ARG A 40 -15.60 1.47 -3.54
C ARG A 40 -14.39 2.01 -2.78
N ARG A 41 -13.72 2.98 -3.40
CA ARG A 41 -12.67 3.78 -2.77
C ARG A 41 -13.29 5.01 -2.10
N TYR A 42 -12.97 5.21 -0.83
CA TYR A 42 -13.40 6.35 -0.03
C TYR A 42 -12.20 7.15 0.47
N GLY A 43 -12.34 8.46 0.59
CA GLY A 43 -11.42 9.24 1.44
C GLY A 43 -11.60 8.84 2.90
N LEU A 44 -10.58 9.06 3.72
CA LEU A 44 -10.63 8.81 5.15
C LEU A 44 -10.43 10.12 5.90
N ARG A 45 -11.23 10.35 6.96
CA ARG A 45 -11.18 11.62 7.69
C ARG A 45 -9.78 11.86 8.25
N GLY A 46 -9.19 13.01 7.90
CA GLY A 46 -7.88 13.42 8.41
C GLY A 46 -6.70 12.60 7.87
N ARG A 47 -6.92 11.74 6.86
CA ARG A 47 -5.86 10.95 6.24
C ARG A 47 -5.72 11.32 4.76
N ALA A 48 -4.47 11.31 4.27
CA ALA A 48 -4.14 11.64 2.87
C ALA A 48 -4.38 10.47 1.91
N TYR A 49 -4.59 9.26 2.44
CA TYR A 49 -4.78 8.03 1.69
C TYR A 49 -6.20 7.49 1.84
N PRO A 50 -6.70 6.74 0.85
CA PRO A 50 -8.06 6.24 0.86
C PRO A 50 -8.22 4.87 1.52
N GLY A 51 -9.46 4.52 1.85
CA GLY A 51 -9.89 3.17 2.21
C GLY A 51 -10.63 2.50 1.05
N LEU A 52 -10.45 1.19 0.89
CA LEU A 52 -11.26 0.35 0.00
C LEU A 52 -12.29 -0.42 0.83
N VAL A 53 -13.58 -0.21 0.55
CA VAL A 53 -14.69 -0.75 1.33
C VAL A 53 -15.59 -1.60 0.41
N PRO A 54 -16.04 -2.80 0.86
CA PRO A 54 -17.01 -3.59 0.10
C PRO A 54 -18.32 -2.83 -0.13
N GLU A 55 -18.76 -2.72 -1.37
CA GLU A 55 -20.02 -2.05 -1.72
C GLU A 55 -20.63 -2.72 -2.97
N SER A 56 -21.83 -3.28 -2.81
CA SER A 56 -22.50 -4.00 -3.90
C SER A 56 -22.86 -3.06 -5.05
N GLY A 57 -22.52 -3.46 -6.28
CA GLY A 57 -22.77 -2.66 -7.48
C GLY A 57 -21.77 -1.53 -7.71
N ALA A 58 -20.83 -1.30 -6.80
CA ALA A 58 -19.73 -0.35 -6.99
C ALA A 58 -18.55 -0.98 -7.74
N SER A 59 -17.64 -0.12 -8.20
CA SER A 59 -16.36 -0.53 -8.76
C SER A 59 -15.27 0.47 -8.40
N CYS A 60 -14.05 -0.01 -8.22
CA CYS A 60 -12.86 0.78 -7.99
C CYS A 60 -11.86 0.56 -9.12
N THR A 61 -11.49 1.63 -9.83
CA THR A 61 -10.37 1.59 -10.77
C THR A 61 -9.07 1.89 -10.03
N GLY A 62 -8.05 1.09 -10.31
CA GLY A 62 -6.72 1.20 -9.73
C GLY A 62 -5.67 0.62 -10.67
N THR A 63 -4.58 0.15 -10.09
CA THR A 63 -3.41 -0.36 -10.80
C THR A 63 -3.07 -1.76 -10.28
N LEU A 64 -2.90 -2.71 -11.20
CA LEU A 64 -2.33 -4.02 -10.92
C LEU A 64 -0.82 -3.95 -11.11
N ILE A 65 -0.07 -4.19 -10.03
CA ILE A 65 1.40 -4.31 -10.03
C ILE A 65 1.76 -5.79 -10.08
N THR A 66 2.56 -6.18 -11.07
CA THR A 66 2.97 -7.59 -11.30
C THR A 66 4.49 -7.76 -11.26
N GLY A 67 4.93 -9.01 -11.06
CA GLY A 67 6.36 -9.34 -11.04
C GLY A 67 7.07 -8.78 -9.80
N LEU A 68 6.38 -8.72 -8.67
CA LEU A 68 6.96 -8.39 -7.36
C LEU A 68 7.72 -9.59 -6.80
N SER A 69 8.94 -9.36 -6.35
CA SER A 69 9.72 -10.32 -5.56
C SER A 69 9.18 -10.43 -4.13
N GLU A 70 9.60 -11.45 -3.40
CA GLU A 70 9.19 -11.65 -2.00
C GLU A 70 9.61 -10.47 -1.09
N ILE A 71 10.76 -9.85 -1.37
CA ILE A 71 11.23 -8.68 -0.62
C ILE A 71 10.38 -7.44 -0.92
N GLU A 72 9.99 -7.26 -2.18
CA GLU A 72 9.14 -6.12 -2.57
C GLU A 72 7.72 -6.26 -2.02
N GLU A 73 7.16 -7.47 -2.02
CA GLU A 73 5.89 -7.74 -1.33
C GLU A 73 6.01 -7.47 0.17
N PHE A 74 7.10 -7.88 0.80
CA PHE A 74 7.36 -7.57 2.21
C PHE A 74 7.44 -6.06 2.46
N ILE A 75 8.15 -5.29 1.63
CA ILE A 75 8.22 -3.82 1.77
C ILE A 75 6.82 -3.20 1.65
N LEU A 76 6.01 -3.65 0.68
CA LEU A 76 4.65 -3.14 0.49
C LEU A 76 3.71 -3.55 1.62
N ASP A 77 3.87 -4.76 2.17
CA ASP A 77 3.12 -5.25 3.32
C ASP A 77 3.45 -4.43 4.58
N GLU A 78 4.72 -4.14 4.85
CA GLU A 78 5.15 -3.29 5.98
C GLU A 78 4.80 -1.81 5.76
N TYR A 79 4.66 -1.38 4.51
CA TYR A 79 4.24 -0.03 4.19
C TYR A 79 2.74 0.17 4.43
N GLU A 80 1.94 -0.87 4.24
CA GLU A 80 0.49 -0.78 4.39
C GLU A 80 0.11 -0.99 5.87
N ASP A 81 -0.54 0.01 6.46
CA ASP A 81 -0.78 0.07 7.90
C ASP A 81 -1.60 -1.13 8.40
N THR A 82 -1.46 -1.43 9.68
CA THR A 82 -2.25 -2.40 10.43
C THR A 82 -3.76 -2.15 10.38
N ASP A 83 -4.21 -0.97 9.94
CA ASP A 83 -5.63 -0.65 9.73
C ASP A 83 -6.23 -1.33 8.47
N TYR A 84 -5.40 -1.98 7.65
CA TYR A 84 -5.83 -2.76 6.49
C TYR A 84 -5.69 -4.27 6.71
N TYR A 85 -6.41 -5.05 5.91
CA TYR A 85 -6.19 -6.49 5.81
C TYR A 85 -6.02 -6.91 4.35
N ARG A 86 -5.17 -7.91 4.12
CA ARG A 86 -4.96 -8.47 2.79
C ARG A 86 -6.14 -9.34 2.38
N LYS A 87 -6.59 -9.18 1.13
CA LYS A 87 -7.66 -9.98 0.54
C LYS A 87 -7.32 -10.35 -0.90
N ASP A 88 -7.46 -11.64 -1.23
CA ASP A 88 -7.46 -12.06 -2.62
C ASP A 88 -8.73 -11.53 -3.31
N VAL A 89 -8.53 -10.83 -4.40
CA VAL A 89 -9.57 -10.21 -5.21
C VAL A 89 -9.40 -10.59 -6.68
N GLU A 90 -10.50 -10.58 -7.41
CA GLU A 90 -10.50 -10.74 -8.85
C GLU A 90 -10.66 -9.36 -9.50
N VAL A 91 -9.71 -8.98 -10.35
CA VAL A 91 -9.71 -7.70 -11.06
C VAL A 91 -9.79 -7.93 -12.56
N THR A 92 -10.45 -7.00 -13.25
CA THR A 92 -10.45 -6.96 -14.72
C THR A 92 -9.46 -5.91 -15.19
N THR A 93 -8.41 -6.33 -15.89
CA THR A 93 -7.40 -5.42 -16.44
C THR A 93 -7.97 -4.62 -17.61
N ALA A 94 -7.29 -3.52 -17.99
CA ALA A 94 -7.65 -2.72 -19.16
C ALA A 94 -7.60 -3.52 -20.48
N SER A 95 -6.80 -4.58 -20.55
CA SER A 95 -6.81 -5.54 -21.66
C SER A 95 -8.02 -6.49 -21.68
N GLY A 96 -8.92 -6.40 -20.69
CA GLY A 96 -10.11 -7.25 -20.56
C GLY A 96 -9.83 -8.63 -19.95
N ARG A 97 -8.62 -8.83 -19.41
CA ARG A 97 -8.22 -10.07 -18.77
C ARG A 97 -8.62 -10.06 -17.29
N THR A 98 -9.10 -11.20 -16.81
CA THR A 98 -9.29 -11.42 -15.39
C THR A 98 -7.98 -11.84 -14.75
N ALA A 99 -7.62 -11.21 -13.63
CA ALA A 99 -6.43 -11.54 -12.84
C ALA A 99 -6.79 -11.67 -11.35
N VAL A 100 -6.20 -12.65 -10.67
CA VAL A 100 -6.28 -12.76 -9.21
C VAL A 100 -5.15 -11.94 -8.61
N ALA A 101 -5.47 -11.03 -7.70
CA ALA A 101 -4.52 -10.14 -7.06
C ALA A 101 -4.80 -10.02 -5.56
N VAL A 102 -3.81 -9.56 -4.80
CA VAL A 102 -4.04 -9.13 -3.42
C VAL A 102 -4.45 -7.67 -3.41
N ALA A 103 -5.41 -7.28 -2.58
CA ALA A 103 -5.70 -5.88 -2.25
C ALA A 103 -5.69 -5.68 -0.74
N TYR A 104 -5.29 -4.48 -0.30
CA TYR A 104 -5.42 -4.05 1.10
C TYR A 104 -6.82 -3.46 1.30
N VAL A 105 -7.64 -4.05 2.15
CA VAL A 105 -9.03 -3.63 2.37
C VAL A 105 -9.12 -2.94 3.74
N TRP A 106 -9.83 -1.82 3.79
CA TRP A 106 -9.96 -1.00 4.99
C TRP A 106 -10.80 -1.72 6.06
N LYS A 107 -10.36 -1.70 7.32
CA LYS A 107 -11.05 -2.40 8.43
C LYS A 107 -12.26 -1.65 8.98
N GLU A 108 -12.27 -0.31 8.94
CA GLU A 108 -13.22 0.51 9.72
C GLU A 108 -14.14 1.40 8.89
N GLU A 109 -15.37 0.96 8.61
CA GLU A 109 -16.32 1.73 7.79
C GLU A 109 -16.65 3.15 8.34
N GLY A 110 -16.44 3.41 9.64
CA GLY A 110 -16.81 4.65 10.31
C GLY A 110 -15.94 5.89 10.01
N GLU A 111 -14.78 5.72 9.39
CA GLU A 111 -13.85 6.83 9.08
C GLU A 111 -13.96 7.36 7.63
N CYS A 112 -14.86 6.79 6.82
CA CYS A 112 -14.99 7.14 5.40
C CYS A 112 -15.60 8.54 5.19
N GLU A 113 -14.97 9.34 4.32
CA GLU A 113 -15.36 10.70 3.99
C GLU A 113 -15.20 10.99 2.49
N GLY A 114 -16.31 11.21 1.81
CA GLY A 114 -16.33 11.68 0.42
C GLY A 114 -15.61 10.76 -0.59
N GLU A 115 -15.34 11.34 -1.76
CA GLU A 115 -14.53 10.69 -2.79
C GLU A 115 -13.07 11.08 -2.64
N TRP A 116 -12.17 10.11 -2.80
CA TRP A 116 -10.74 10.36 -2.90
C TRP A 116 -10.29 10.28 -4.36
N THR A 117 -9.50 11.26 -4.78
CA THR A 117 -8.89 11.31 -6.11
C THR A 117 -7.37 11.37 -5.98
N LEU A 118 -6.66 10.80 -6.97
CA LEU A 118 -5.21 10.84 -6.99
C LEU A 118 -4.73 12.28 -7.22
N GLU A 119 -5.47 13.04 -8.01
CA GLU A 119 -5.21 14.45 -8.34
C GLU A 119 -5.22 15.34 -7.09
N ASP A 120 -6.21 15.17 -6.20
CA ASP A 120 -6.28 15.93 -4.95
C ASP A 120 -5.10 15.62 -4.03
N PHE A 121 -4.76 14.33 -3.90
CA PHE A 121 -3.59 13.88 -3.14
C PHE A 121 -2.30 14.50 -3.70
N GLN A 122 -2.11 14.43 -5.03
CA GLN A 122 -0.93 14.99 -5.70
C GLN A 122 -0.79 16.50 -5.50
N ALA A 123 -1.91 17.23 -5.52
CA ALA A 123 -1.92 18.68 -5.38
C ALA A 123 -1.69 19.15 -3.93
N ARG A 124 -2.22 18.42 -2.94
CA ARG A 124 -2.30 18.88 -1.55
C ARG A 124 -1.32 18.19 -0.62
N ASP A 125 -1.23 16.87 -0.71
CA ASP A 125 -0.63 16.04 0.33
C ASP A 125 0.68 15.37 -0.10
N LYS A 126 0.91 15.21 -1.42
CA LYS A 126 2.07 14.49 -1.95
C LYS A 126 3.43 15.03 -1.48
N PRO A 127 3.72 16.35 -1.44
CA PRO A 127 5.05 16.81 -1.05
C PRO A 127 5.51 16.37 0.36
N PRO A 128 4.74 16.60 1.45
CA PRO A 128 5.10 16.06 2.77
C PRO A 128 5.00 14.52 2.83
N TYR A 129 4.11 13.91 2.04
CA TYR A 129 3.98 12.45 1.98
C TYR A 129 5.22 11.78 1.38
N VAL A 130 5.78 12.32 0.29
CA VAL A 130 7.02 11.82 -0.33
C VAL A 130 8.20 11.88 0.64
N ALA A 131 8.29 12.93 1.46
CA ALA A 131 9.32 13.02 2.50
C ALA A 131 9.16 11.88 3.53
N MET A 132 7.92 11.57 3.94
CA MET A 132 7.64 10.41 4.80
C MET A 132 8.05 9.09 4.13
N VAL A 133 7.68 8.88 2.86
CA VAL A 133 8.00 7.64 2.12
C VAL A 133 9.53 7.43 2.03
N HIS A 134 10.31 8.48 1.83
CA HIS A 134 11.77 8.40 1.85
C HIS A 134 12.33 7.99 3.22
N GLU A 135 11.78 8.51 4.32
CA GLU A 135 12.20 8.09 5.66
C GLU A 135 11.81 6.64 5.94
N PHE A 136 10.58 6.23 5.59
CA PHE A 136 10.16 4.83 5.66
C PHE A 136 11.11 3.92 4.88
N LYS A 137 11.48 4.31 3.65
CA LYS A 137 12.38 3.53 2.79
C LYS A 137 13.73 3.27 3.45
N LYS A 138 14.31 4.29 4.12
CA LYS A 138 15.57 4.12 4.88
C LYS A 138 15.40 3.13 6.03
N GLU A 139 14.29 3.21 6.75
CA GLU A 139 14.00 2.32 7.89
C GLU A 139 13.84 0.87 7.44
N ILE A 140 13.07 0.61 6.39
CA ILE A 140 12.84 -0.74 5.88
C ILE A 140 14.07 -1.34 5.19
N ASP A 141 14.91 -0.53 4.54
CA ASP A 141 16.15 -1.01 3.92
C ASP A 141 17.14 -1.58 4.93
N GLU A 142 17.22 -0.97 6.13
CA GLU A 142 18.04 -1.52 7.21
C GLU A 142 17.54 -2.88 7.68
N VAL A 143 16.21 -3.07 7.74
CA VAL A 143 15.59 -4.35 8.10
C VAL A 143 15.81 -5.40 7.01
N VAL A 144 15.56 -5.05 5.74
CA VAL A 144 15.80 -5.95 4.61
C VAL A 144 17.27 -6.36 4.54
N ARG A 145 18.21 -5.42 4.70
CA ARG A 145 19.65 -5.71 4.73
C ARG A 145 19.99 -6.71 5.84
N LYS A 146 19.52 -6.47 7.08
CA LYS A 146 19.73 -7.40 8.20
C LYS A 146 19.12 -8.78 7.93
N ARG A 147 17.95 -8.85 7.30
CA ARG A 147 17.28 -10.12 6.94
C ARG A 147 18.07 -10.93 5.91
N LEU A 148 18.66 -10.24 4.93
CA LEU A 148 19.51 -10.88 3.91
C LEU A 148 20.85 -11.34 4.50
N GLU A 149 21.46 -10.54 5.36
CA GLU A 149 22.72 -10.84 6.06
C GLU A 149 22.55 -11.92 7.15
N GLY A 150 21.39 -11.97 7.80
CA GLY A 150 21.08 -12.80 8.97
C GLY A 150 20.62 -14.22 8.66
N SER A 151 20.62 -14.66 7.39
CA SER A 151 20.22 -16.02 6.99
C SER A 151 21.18 -17.15 7.45
N GLY A 152 21.99 -16.91 8.49
CA GLY A 152 23.05 -17.79 8.99
C GLY A 152 22.89 -18.34 10.42
N THR A 153 21.95 -17.90 11.26
CA THR A 153 21.77 -18.48 12.61
C THR A 153 20.33 -18.36 13.14
N GLU A 154 19.74 -19.51 13.49
CA GLU A 154 18.54 -19.61 14.33
C GLU A 154 18.82 -19.02 15.73
N GLN A 155 18.06 -18.00 16.15
CA GLN A 155 17.12 -18.07 17.29
C GLN A 155 16.67 -16.67 17.78
N ASP A 156 15.41 -16.68 18.19
CA ASP A 156 14.71 -15.88 19.20
C ASP A 156 14.01 -14.59 18.77
N GLY A 157 12.70 -14.58 19.03
CA GLY A 157 11.74 -13.56 18.65
C GLY A 157 11.88 -12.33 19.52
N GLY A 158 12.56 -11.31 18.99
CA GLY A 158 12.47 -9.94 19.47
C GLY A 158 11.66 -9.12 18.49
N ASP A 159 10.65 -8.42 19.01
CA ASP A 159 9.73 -7.54 18.29
C ASP A 159 10.47 -6.38 17.56
N ASP A 160 11.07 -6.65 16.40
CA ASP A 160 11.72 -5.64 15.54
C ASP A 160 10.70 -4.95 14.60
N GLU A 161 9.42 -5.38 14.62
CA GLU A 161 8.30 -4.72 13.90
C GLU A 161 8.06 -3.28 14.38
N GLY A 162 8.47 -2.94 15.61
CA GLY A 162 8.32 -1.61 16.18
C GLY A 162 9.14 -0.51 15.49
N SER A 163 10.11 -0.87 14.65
CA SER A 163 11.08 0.08 14.08
C SER A 163 10.65 0.72 12.76
N VAL A 164 9.93 -0.01 11.89
CA VAL A 164 9.71 0.41 10.48
C VAL A 164 8.54 1.37 10.27
N HIS A 165 7.70 1.56 11.30
CA HIS A 165 6.51 2.41 11.22
C HIS A 165 6.73 3.82 11.81
N ARG A 166 7.96 4.19 12.18
CA ARG A 166 8.20 5.49 12.85
C ARG A 166 7.96 6.67 11.92
N ALA A 167 8.40 6.57 10.67
CA ALA A 167 8.16 7.62 9.68
C ALA A 167 6.66 7.90 9.49
N GLN A 168 5.85 6.85 9.35
CA GLN A 168 4.41 6.94 9.16
C GLN A 168 3.69 7.44 10.42
N LYS A 169 4.03 6.91 11.60
CA LYS A 169 3.49 7.41 12.89
C LYS A 169 3.78 8.90 13.06
N SER A 170 5.02 9.32 12.81
CA SER A 170 5.40 10.74 12.91
C SER A 170 4.62 11.62 11.92
N TYR A 171 4.35 11.12 10.71
CA TYR A 171 3.56 11.83 9.71
C TYR A 171 2.11 12.02 10.18
N LEU A 172 1.47 10.96 10.67
CA LEU A 172 0.10 11.00 11.18
C LEU A 172 -0.05 11.94 12.38
N GLU A 173 0.89 11.87 13.34
CA GLU A 173 0.90 12.75 14.52
C GLU A 173 1.06 14.24 14.14
N LYS A 174 1.92 14.56 13.18
CA LYS A 174 2.12 15.95 12.71
C LYS A 174 0.90 16.48 11.95
N GLY A 175 0.22 15.63 11.17
CA GLY A 175 -1.01 15.98 10.47
C GLY A 175 -2.17 16.28 11.43
N ALA A 176 -2.28 15.51 12.52
CA ALA A 176 -3.28 15.75 13.56
C ALA A 176 -3.09 17.10 14.28
N VAL A 177 -1.85 17.55 14.46
CA VAL A 177 -1.54 18.83 15.14
C VAL A 177 -1.87 20.06 14.27
N GLN A 178 -1.89 19.95 12.94
CA GLN A 178 -2.17 21.08 12.05
C GLN A 178 -3.68 21.32 11.79
N SER A 179 -4.55 20.41 12.23
CA SER A 179 -6.00 20.49 12.02
C SER A 179 -6.80 21.02 13.24
N THR A 180 -6.11 21.63 14.21
CA THR A 180 -6.73 22.21 15.43
C THR A 180 -6.58 23.73 15.44
#